data_AF-A0A358BAG8-F1
#
_entry.id   AF-A0A358BAG8-F1
#
_cell.length_a   1.000
_cell.length_b   1.000
_cell.length_c   1.000
_cell.angle_alpha   90.00
_cell.angle_beta   90.00
_cell.angle_gamma   90.00
#
_symmetry.space_group_name_H-M   'P 1'
#
loop_
_entity.id
_entity.type
_entity.pdbx_description
1 polymer ?
#
loop_
_entity_poly.entity_id
_entity_poly.type
_entity_poly.pdbx_seq_one_letter_code
_entity_poly.pdbx_strand_id
1 'polypeptide(L)'
;MGLSSKLFLIAADDNVHALSNAAFMRMLRRESDTRIPEFAGQLVRQASIVIALERREPTTIVRCTFSILDIDQKGVLDVERWDAQQIALVADPFASERPVRGDIPQVIDAAHRFIARGGAWVPEQALLNRIEQAALQKLVCPRVKVVR
;
A
#
# COMPACT_ATOMS: atom_id res chain seq x y z
N MET A 1 -23.56 -4.45 10.13
CA MET A 1 -22.47 -4.66 9.15
C MET A 1 -21.42 -3.58 9.36
N GLY A 2 -20.15 -3.94 9.49
CA GLY A 2 -19.05 -2.98 9.70
C GLY A 2 -18.01 -3.07 8.59
N LEU A 3 -17.11 -2.10 8.53
CA LEU A 3 -15.93 -2.14 7.65
C LEU A 3 -14.66 -2.14 8.50
N SER A 4 -13.64 -2.84 8.04
CA SER A 4 -12.30 -2.79 8.61
C SER A 4 -11.27 -2.64 7.50
N SER A 5 -10.24 -1.83 7.74
CA SER A 5 -9.09 -1.74 6.84
C SER A 5 -7.95 -2.61 7.38
N LYS A 6 -7.26 -3.32 6.48
CA LYS A 6 -6.04 -4.08 6.75
C LYS A 6 -4.92 -3.53 5.88
N LEU A 7 -3.79 -3.23 6.50
CA LEU A 7 -2.64 -2.64 5.84
C LEU A 7 -1.48 -3.63 5.81
N PHE A 8 -0.87 -3.79 4.63
CA PHE A 8 0.26 -4.68 4.42
C PHE A 8 1.40 -3.96 3.70
N LEU A 9 2.63 -4.29 4.11
CA LEU A 9 3.87 -3.98 3.39
C LEU A 9 4.37 -5.26 2.72
N ILE A 10 4.81 -5.14 1.48
CA ILE A 10 5.30 -6.25 0.67
C ILE A 10 6.79 -6.03 0.44
N ALA A 11 7.60 -6.95 0.94
CA ALA A 11 9.04 -6.94 0.77
C ALA A 11 9.45 -7.28 -0.67
N ALA A 12 10.74 -7.14 -0.99
CA ALA A 12 11.26 -7.44 -2.33
C ALA A 12 11.11 -8.92 -2.73
N ASP A 13 11.05 -9.82 -1.75
CA ASP A 13 10.85 -11.27 -1.90
C ASP A 13 9.36 -11.68 -1.88
N ASP A 14 8.46 -10.70 -2.03
CA ASP A 14 7.00 -10.86 -1.97
C ASP A 14 6.46 -11.39 -0.63
N ASN A 15 7.24 -11.32 0.45
CA ASN A 15 6.71 -11.56 1.79
C ASN A 15 5.78 -10.43 2.23
N VAL A 16 4.65 -10.82 2.81
CA VAL A 16 3.57 -9.92 3.23
C VAL A 16 3.66 -9.69 4.73
N HIS A 17 3.87 -8.44 5.13
CA HIS A 17 3.99 -8.00 6.52
C HIS A 17 2.79 -7.14 6.91
N ALA A 18 2.09 -7.49 7.98
CA ALA A 18 0.98 -6.71 8.49
C ALA A 18 1.48 -5.45 9.20
N LEU A 19 0.99 -4.28 8.77
CA LEU A 19 1.21 -3.01 9.43
C LEU A 19 -0.05 -2.61 10.22
N SER A 20 0.13 -2.16 11.46
CA SER A 20 -0.96 -1.63 12.26
C SER A 20 -1.48 -0.33 11.66
N ASN A 21 -2.80 -0.22 11.43
CA ASN A 21 -3.41 1.05 11.02
C ASN A 21 -3.09 2.18 11.98
N ALA A 22 -3.08 1.91 13.29
CA ALA A 22 -2.74 2.93 14.29
C ALA A 22 -1.27 3.36 14.18
N ALA A 23 -0.36 2.45 13.81
CA ALA A 23 1.03 2.80 13.56
C ALA A 23 1.16 3.64 12.28
N PHE A 24 0.50 3.24 11.21
CA PHE A 24 0.50 3.99 9.95
C PHE A 24 -0.07 5.39 10.12
N MET A 25 -1.19 5.54 10.83
CA MET A 25 -1.78 6.85 11.11
C MET A 25 -0.82 7.76 11.90
N ARG A 26 -0.05 7.22 12.84
CA ARG A 26 0.98 8.00 13.55
C ARG A 26 2.08 8.47 12.61
N MET A 27 2.56 7.58 11.72
CA MET A 27 3.55 7.95 10.71
C MET A 27 3.04 9.07 9.81
N LEU A 28 1.80 8.97 9.32
CA LEU A 28 1.17 10.00 8.49
C LEU A 28 1.07 11.35 9.21
N ARG A 29 0.71 11.34 10.49
CA ARG A 29 0.64 12.57 11.29
C ARG A 29 2.01 13.09 11.73
N ARG A 30 3.09 12.39 11.37
CA ARG A 30 4.45 12.63 11.87
C ARG A 30 4.48 12.67 13.41
N GLU A 31 3.57 11.91 14.04
CA GLU A 31 3.48 11.74 15.48
C GLU A 31 4.55 10.73 15.89
N SER A 32 5.41 11.15 16.83
CA SER A 32 6.64 10.43 17.22
C SER A 32 7.63 10.24 16.07
N ASP A 33 8.91 10.03 16.39
CA ASP A 33 9.94 9.58 15.45
C ASP A 33 9.68 8.11 15.04
N THR A 34 8.45 7.84 14.62
CA THR A 34 7.96 6.51 14.27
C THR A 34 8.71 6.04 13.04
N ARG A 35 9.48 4.98 13.20
CA ARG A 35 10.34 4.43 12.16
C ARG A 35 10.01 2.96 11.91
N ILE A 36 10.26 2.52 10.69
CA ILE A 36 10.22 1.12 10.27
C ILE A 36 11.62 0.73 9.77
N PRO A 37 12.55 0.37 10.68
CA PRO A 37 13.96 0.16 10.32
C PRO A 37 14.18 -0.97 9.31
N GLU A 38 13.32 -2.00 9.33
CA GLU A 38 13.40 -3.14 8.41
C GLU A 38 13.22 -2.75 6.94
N PHE A 39 12.58 -1.60 6.68
CA PHE A 39 12.34 -1.06 5.34
C PHE A 39 13.10 0.24 5.08
N ALA A 40 14.08 0.61 5.91
CA ALA A 40 14.82 1.85 5.75
C ALA A 40 15.55 1.93 4.39
N GLY A 41 15.40 3.07 3.70
CA GLY A 41 15.99 3.34 2.40
C GLY A 41 15.33 2.63 1.22
N GLN A 42 14.11 2.10 1.40
CA GLN A 42 13.41 1.30 0.39
C GLN A 42 12.15 1.98 -0.12
N LEU A 43 11.85 1.74 -1.40
CA LEU A 43 10.52 1.92 -1.96
C LEU A 43 9.70 0.65 -1.71
N VAL A 44 8.72 0.74 -0.82
CA VAL A 44 7.98 -0.42 -0.31
C VAL A 44 6.61 -0.50 -0.96
N ARG A 45 6.31 -1.65 -1.56
CA ARG A 45 4.98 -1.98 -2.07
C ARG A 45 4.00 -2.09 -0.90
N GLN A 46 2.87 -1.41 -0.99
CA GLN A 46 1.85 -1.37 0.06
C GLN A 46 0.50 -1.80 -0.50
N ALA A 47 -0.27 -2.54 0.31
CA ALA A 47 -1.65 -2.93 0.02
C ALA A 47 -2.59 -2.55 1.18
N SER A 48 -3.70 -1.87 0.86
CA SER A 48 -4.75 -1.49 1.79
C SER A 48 -6.03 -2.18 1.38
N ILE A 49 -6.51 -3.09 2.23
CA ILE A 49 -7.65 -3.95 1.94
C ILE A 49 -8.80 -3.57 2.89
N VAL A 50 -9.91 -3.13 2.33
CA VAL A 50 -11.15 -2.88 3.07
C VAL A 50 -11.98 -4.15 3.03
N ILE A 51 -12.35 -4.66 4.20
CA ILE A 51 -13.18 -5.85 4.38
C ILE A 51 -14.50 -5.50 5.06
N ALA A 52 -15.56 -6.20 4.67
CA ALA A 52 -16.82 -6.23 5.39
C ALA A 52 -16.71 -7.15 6.61
N LEU A 53 -17.35 -6.72 7.70
CA LEU A 53 -17.46 -7.47 8.94
C LEU A 53 -18.92 -7.78 9.24
N GLU A 54 -19.19 -9.04 9.56
CA GLU A 54 -20.47 -9.49 10.11
C GLU A 54 -20.22 -10.19 11.44
N ARG A 55 -20.93 -9.76 12.50
CA ARG A 55 -20.71 -10.26 13.88
C ARG A 55 -19.23 -10.22 14.33
N ARG A 56 -18.47 -9.22 13.84
CA ARG A 56 -17.02 -9.00 14.06
C ARG A 56 -16.08 -9.95 13.32
N GLU A 57 -16.60 -10.83 12.47
CA GLU A 57 -15.82 -11.72 11.62
C GLU A 57 -15.64 -11.14 10.20
N PRO A 58 -14.44 -11.23 9.59
CA PRO A 58 -14.23 -10.90 8.17
C PRO A 58 -15.05 -11.79 7.24
N THR A 59 -15.83 -11.17 6.35
CA THR A 59 -16.66 -11.92 5.39
C THR A 59 -16.19 -11.75 3.95
N THR A 60 -16.07 -10.50 3.50
CA THR A 60 -15.86 -10.18 2.08
C THR A 60 -14.91 -9.01 1.91
N ILE A 61 -14.14 -9.02 0.82
CA ILE A 61 -13.30 -7.90 0.42
C ILE A 61 -14.15 -6.90 -0.35
N VAL A 62 -14.11 -5.63 0.08
CA VAL A 62 -14.89 -4.53 -0.48
C VAL A 62 -14.02 -3.69 -1.43
N ARG A 63 -12.75 -3.48 -1.07
CA ARG A 63 -11.82 -2.67 -1.86
C ARG A 63 -10.38 -3.07 -1.63
N CYS A 64 -9.59 -3.05 -2.70
CA CYS A 64 -8.14 -3.16 -2.64
C CYS A 64 -7.52 -1.88 -3.22
N THR A 65 -6.56 -1.31 -2.51
CA THR A 65 -5.75 -0.18 -3.00
C THR A 65 -4.28 -0.55 -2.88
N PHE A 66 -3.52 -0.28 -3.93
CA PHE A 66 -2.09 -0.57 -4.00
C PHE A 66 -1.32 0.72 -4.25
N SER A 67 -0.27 0.96 -3.45
CA SER A 67 0.60 2.13 -3.59
C SER A 67 2.05 1.76 -3.27
N ILE A 68 2.97 2.69 -3.51
CA ILE A 68 4.38 2.53 -3.17
C ILE A 68 4.76 3.61 -2.16
N LEU A 69 5.12 3.16 -0.96
CA LEU A 69 5.62 4.02 0.10
C LEU A 69 7.11 4.27 -0.09
N ASP A 70 7.54 5.51 0.12
CA ASP A 70 8.97 5.83 0.18
C ASP A 70 9.40 5.93 1.64
N ILE A 71 10.33 5.08 2.03
CA ILE A 71 10.86 5.00 3.39
C ILE A 71 12.32 5.47 3.35
N ASP A 72 12.60 6.57 4.03
CA ASP A 72 13.93 7.18 4.04
C ASP A 72 14.97 6.29 4.73
N GLN A 73 16.24 6.70 4.68
CA GLN A 73 17.35 5.95 5.29
C GLN A 73 17.23 5.79 6.81
N LYS A 74 16.37 6.56 7.48
CA LYS A 74 16.10 6.46 8.92
C LYS A 74 14.88 5.57 9.21
N GLY A 75 14.20 5.05 8.18
CA GLY A 75 12.98 4.27 8.34
C GLY A 75 11.72 5.12 8.45
N VAL A 76 11.78 6.42 8.13
CA VAL A 76 10.65 7.35 8.20
C VAL A 76 9.93 7.40 6.85
N LEU A 77 8.60 7.41 6.88
CA LEU A 77 7.78 7.55 5.69
C LEU A 77 7.84 8.97 5.14
N ASP A 78 8.07 9.10 3.84
CA ASP A 78 7.85 10.35 3.11
C ASP A 78 6.34 10.59 2.93
N VAL A 79 5.77 11.34 3.88
CA VAL A 79 4.35 11.67 3.91
C VAL A 79 3.95 12.60 2.77
N GLU A 80 4.83 13.53 2.37
CA GLU A 80 4.52 14.46 1.27
C GLU A 80 4.37 13.72 -0.05
N ARG A 81 5.29 12.79 -0.32
CA ARG A 81 5.20 11.93 -1.49
C ARG A 81 3.98 11.01 -1.44
N TRP A 82 3.64 10.49 -0.26
CA TRP A 82 2.43 9.68 -0.08
C TRP A 82 1.15 10.49 -0.33
N ASP A 83 1.04 11.70 0.22
CA ASP A 83 -0.13 12.58 0.03
C ASP A 83 -0.33 12.91 -1.45
N ALA A 84 0.76 13.25 -2.15
CA ALA A 84 0.72 13.52 -3.59
C ALA A 84 0.20 12.31 -4.40
N GLN A 85 0.62 11.09 -4.04
CA GLN A 85 0.12 9.87 -4.66
C GLN A 85 -1.37 9.64 -4.36
N GLN A 86 -1.83 9.87 -3.12
CA GLN A 86 -3.25 9.70 -2.77
C GLN A 86 -4.14 10.70 -3.50
N ILE A 87 -3.69 11.96 -3.64
CA ILE A 87 -4.40 12.97 -4.42
C ILE A 87 -4.50 12.55 -5.89
N ALA A 88 -3.41 12.07 -6.49
CA ALA A 88 -3.41 11.58 -7.87
C ALA A 88 -4.37 10.40 -8.08
N LEU A 89 -4.42 9.45 -7.14
CA LEU A 89 -5.34 8.30 -7.18
C LEU A 89 -6.83 8.70 -7.14
N VAL A 90 -7.17 9.80 -6.49
CA VAL A 90 -8.54 10.31 -6.43
C VAL A 90 -8.86 11.18 -7.64
N ALA A 91 -7.86 11.90 -8.16
CA ALA A 91 -7.99 12.77 -9.32
C ALA A 91 -8.02 12.02 -10.67
N ASP A 92 -7.62 10.75 -10.70
CA ASP A 92 -7.71 9.88 -11.89
C ASP A 92 -9.00 9.04 -11.88
N PRO A 93 -10.06 9.44 -12.63
CA PRO A 93 -11.29 8.66 -12.75
C PRO A 93 -11.12 7.31 -13.47
N PHE A 94 -9.93 7.01 -14.03
CA PHE A 94 -9.66 5.81 -14.83
C PHE A 94 -8.49 4.95 -14.31
N ALA A 95 -7.97 5.18 -13.10
CA ALA A 95 -6.85 4.42 -12.54
C ALA A 95 -7.11 2.89 -12.38
N SER A 96 -8.31 2.40 -12.70
CA SER A 96 -8.67 0.98 -12.76
C SER A 96 -8.64 0.36 -14.17
N GLU A 97 -8.28 1.10 -15.22
CA GLU A 97 -8.26 0.54 -16.58
C GLU A 97 -6.88 -0.03 -16.95
N ARG A 98 -6.86 -1.36 -17.18
CA ARG A 98 -5.76 -2.12 -17.77
C ARG A 98 -5.08 -1.34 -18.91
N PRO A 99 -3.74 -1.37 -19.05
CA PRO A 99 -3.10 -0.65 -20.13
C PRO A 99 -3.40 -1.34 -21.47
N VAL A 100 -4.14 -0.62 -22.33
CA VAL A 100 -4.19 -0.87 -23.78
C VAL A 100 -2.82 -0.51 -24.37
N ARG A 101 -2.25 -1.44 -25.12
CA ARG A 101 -0.99 -1.28 -25.87
C ARG A 101 -1.18 -0.27 -27.00
N GLY A 102 -0.36 0.78 -27.05
CA GLY A 102 -0.28 1.71 -28.17
C GLY A 102 0.91 2.67 -28.05
N ASP A 103 1.80 2.63 -29.05
CA ASP A 103 3.07 3.35 -29.20
C ASP A 103 2.95 4.89 -29.25
N ILE A 104 3.95 5.62 -28.68
CA ILE A 104 4.88 6.63 -29.31
C ILE A 104 6.02 6.96 -28.29
N PRO A 105 7.32 7.06 -28.66
CA PRO A 105 8.40 7.34 -27.70
C PRO A 105 8.61 8.85 -27.51
N GLN A 106 7.77 9.47 -26.69
CA GLN A 106 8.08 10.76 -26.09
C GLN A 106 8.89 10.48 -24.82
N VAL A 107 10.11 11.02 -24.72
CA VAL A 107 10.91 10.99 -23.49
C VAL A 107 10.15 11.82 -22.46
N ILE A 108 9.32 11.13 -21.67
CA ILE A 108 8.53 11.72 -20.59
C ILE A 108 9.22 11.31 -19.30
N ASP A 109 9.34 12.26 -18.38
CA ASP A 109 9.83 12.03 -17.02
C ASP A 109 9.08 10.84 -16.39
N ALA A 110 9.81 9.73 -16.25
CA ALA A 110 9.28 8.47 -15.76
C ALA A 110 8.76 8.60 -14.32
N ALA A 111 9.34 9.50 -13.51
CA ALA A 111 8.86 9.78 -12.17
C ALA A 111 7.49 10.47 -12.21
N HIS A 112 7.27 11.38 -13.17
CA HIS A 112 5.99 12.06 -13.35
C HIS A 112 4.88 11.14 -13.85
N ARG A 113 5.17 10.19 -14.77
CA ARG A 113 4.17 9.15 -15.15
C ARG A 113 3.91 8.14 -14.02
N PHE A 114 4.94 7.82 -13.24
CA PHE A 114 4.79 6.93 -12.09
C PHE A 114 3.90 7.57 -11.01
N ILE A 115 4.10 8.85 -10.71
CA ILE A 115 3.25 9.63 -9.79
C ILE A 115 1.85 9.88 -10.39
N ALA A 116 1.75 10.16 -11.69
CA ALA A 116 0.47 10.37 -12.40
C ALA A 116 -0.38 9.08 -12.51
N ARG A 117 0.24 7.90 -12.50
CA ARG A 117 -0.44 6.60 -12.29
C ARG A 117 -0.66 6.27 -10.81
N GLY A 118 -0.49 7.25 -9.92
CA GLY A 118 -0.72 7.14 -8.49
C GLY A 118 0.36 6.41 -7.69
N GLY A 119 1.54 6.15 -8.27
CA GLY A 119 2.52 5.24 -7.68
C GLY A 119 1.95 3.83 -7.47
N ALA A 120 0.88 3.48 -8.18
CA ALA A 120 0.18 2.23 -8.04
C ALA A 120 0.95 1.11 -8.73
N TRP A 121 1.07 -0.02 -8.03
CA TRP A 121 1.59 -1.26 -8.57
C TRP A 121 0.45 -2.28 -8.61
N VAL A 122 0.54 -3.28 -9.48
CA VAL A 122 -0.46 -4.34 -9.59
C VAL A 122 0.19 -5.65 -9.12
N PRO A 123 -0.32 -6.30 -8.07
CA PRO A 123 0.19 -7.60 -7.66
C PRO A 123 -0.12 -8.67 -8.70
N GLU A 124 0.78 -9.63 -8.82
CA GLU A 124 0.47 -10.89 -9.51
C GLU A 124 -0.64 -11.64 -8.77
N GLN A 125 -1.38 -12.50 -9.49
CA GLN A 125 -2.57 -13.17 -8.93
C GLN A 125 -2.26 -14.01 -7.68
N ALA A 126 -1.10 -14.68 -7.64
CA ALA A 126 -0.68 -15.48 -6.49
C ALA A 126 -0.46 -14.59 -5.25
N LEU A 127 0.19 -13.45 -5.42
CA LEU A 127 0.43 -12.48 -4.36
C LEU A 127 -0.86 -11.79 -3.91
N LEU A 128 -1.74 -11.45 -4.85
CA LEU A 128 -3.06 -10.92 -4.55
C LEU A 128 -3.85 -11.89 -3.66
N ASN A 129 -3.96 -13.16 -4.06
CA ASN A 129 -4.65 -14.18 -3.28
C ASN A 129 -4.08 -14.31 -1.86
N ARG A 130 -2.75 -14.20 -1.71
CA ARG A 130 -2.08 -14.25 -0.40
C ARG A 130 -2.46 -13.06 0.48
N ILE A 131 -2.49 -11.85 -0.09
CA ILE A 131 -2.91 -10.61 0.59
C ILE A 131 -4.38 -10.71 1.01
N GLU A 132 -5.24 -11.21 0.12
CA GLU A 132 -6.68 -11.37 0.39
C GLU A 132 -6.95 -12.38 1.51
N GLN A 133 -6.25 -13.53 1.49
CA GLN A 133 -6.34 -14.53 2.56
C GLN A 133 -5.84 -13.97 3.89
N ALA A 134 -4.77 -13.17 3.89
CA ALA A 134 -4.28 -12.49 5.08
C ALA A 134 -5.30 -11.46 5.61
N ALA A 135 -5.94 -10.70 4.72
CA ALA A 135 -6.96 -9.72 5.09
C ALA A 135 -8.20 -10.38 5.73
N LEU A 136 -8.61 -11.53 5.19
CA LEU A 136 -9.71 -12.36 5.71
C LEU A 136 -9.31 -13.24 6.89
N GLN A 137 -8.13 -13.04 7.48
CA GLN A 137 -7.63 -13.79 8.65
C GLN A 137 -7.47 -15.31 8.42
N LYS A 138 -7.39 -15.75 7.15
CA LYS A 138 -7.13 -17.14 6.76
C LYS A 138 -5.63 -17.47 6.73
N LEU A 139 -4.78 -16.45 6.64
CA LEU A 139 -3.33 -16.56 6.66
C LEU A 139 -2.74 -15.64 7.73
N VAL A 140 -1.79 -16.15 8.51
CA VAL A 140 -1.04 -15.33 9.48
C VAL A 140 0.17 -14.71 8.78
N CYS A 141 0.31 -13.40 8.93
CA CYS A 141 1.47 -12.65 8.43
C CYS A 141 2.32 -12.13 9.59
N PRO A 142 3.66 -12.06 9.42
CA PRO A 142 4.52 -11.34 10.35
C PRO A 142 4.05 -9.89 10.48
N ARG A 143 4.28 -9.29 11.65
CA ARG A 143 4.00 -7.87 11.86
C ARG A 143 5.25 -7.03 11.64
N VAL A 144 5.04 -5.90 10.99
CA VAL A 144 6.07 -4.87 10.82
C VAL A 144 6.51 -4.37 12.19
N LYS A 145 7.84 -4.34 12.43
CA LYS A 145 8.40 -3.80 13.67
C LYS A 145 8.51 -2.28 13.56
N VAL A 146 7.66 -1.58 14.32
CA VAL A 146 7.64 -0.12 14.40
C VAL A 146 8.35 0.34 15.66
N VAL A 147 9.34 1.21 15.51
CA VAL A 147 10.13 1.81 16.60
C VAL A 147 9.71 3.27 16.79
N ARG A 148 9.86 3.79 18.00
CA ARG A 148 9.60 5.18 18.37
C ARG A 148 10.84 5.82 18.96
#